data_AF-A0A7X3CP84-F1
#
_entry.id   AF-A0A7X3CP84-F1
#
_cell.length_a   1.000
_cell.length_b   1.000
_cell.length_c   1.000
_cell.angle_alpha   90.00
_cell.angle_beta   90.00
_cell.angle_gamma   90.00
#
_symmetry.space_group_name_H-M   'P 1'
#
loop_
_entity.id
_entity.type
_entity.pdbx_description
1 polymer ?
#
loop_
_entity_poly.entity_id
_entity_poly.type
_entity_poly.pdbx_seq_one_letter_code
_entity_poly.pdbx_strand_id
1 'polypeptide(L)' 'MGQTLDLAVIYNRGGQHRMTVTGDSVITVSDSMIVAIDPEGNMTGIREGRTSVTAAYEGLEAMADVVVYK' A
#
# COMPACT_ATOMS: atom_id res chain seq x y z
N MET A 1 6.43 15.60 -10.63
CA MET A 1 6.65 14.87 -9.38
C MET A 1 5.28 14.67 -8.76
N GLY A 2 4.76 13.43 -8.70
CA GLY A 2 3.44 13.17 -8.13
C GLY A 2 3.43 13.37 -6.61
N GLN A 3 2.25 13.43 -6.00
CA GLN A 3 2.13 13.46 -4.55
C GLN A 3 2.49 12.10 -3.96
N THR A 4 3.15 12.13 -2.81
CA THR A 4 3.37 10.95 -1.97
C THR A 4 2.15 10.76 -1.08
N LEU A 5 1.67 9.53 -0.99
CA LEU A 5 0.63 9.11 -0.06
C LEU A 5 1.25 8.17 0.98
N ASP A 6 0.97 8.45 2.25
CA ASP A 6 1.36 7.55 3.34
C ASP A 6 0.48 6.29 3.29
N LEU A 7 1.12 5.13 3.15
CA LEU A 7 0.47 3.82 3.20
C LEU A 7 0.69 3.21 4.58
N ALA A 8 -0.39 2.76 5.23
CA ALA A 8 -0.33 2.05 6.50
C ALA A 8 -1.04 0.70 6.41
N VAL A 9 -0.33 -0.37 6.76
CA VAL A 9 -0.94 -1.70 6.96
C VAL A 9 -1.22 -1.88 8.44
N ILE A 10 -2.50 -2.06 8.80
CA ILE A 10 -2.94 -2.21 10.18
C ILE A 10 -3.44 -3.63 10.42
N TYR A 11 -2.74 -4.35 11.30
CA TYR A 11 -3.18 -5.67 11.76
C TYR A 11 -3.96 -5.54 13.07
N ASN A 12 -5.10 -6.24 13.16
CA ASN A 12 -5.95 -6.27 14.34
C ASN A 12 -5.92 -7.65 14.98
N ARG A 13 -5.21 -7.79 16.11
CA ARG A 13 -5.08 -9.04 16.85
C ARG A 13 -6.21 -9.21 17.88
N GLY A 14 -7.46 -9.09 17.43
CA GLY A 14 -8.65 -9.25 18.28
C GLY A 14 -8.80 -8.22 19.40
N GLY A 15 -10.04 -8.00 19.86
CA GLY A 15 -10.35 -7.06 20.94
C GLY A 15 -10.18 -5.60 20.51
N GLN A 16 -8.98 -5.02 20.69
CA GLN A 16 -8.65 -3.63 20.36
C GLN A 16 -7.16 -3.40 20.02
N HIS A 17 -6.34 -4.46 19.90
CA HIS A 17 -4.91 -4.29 19.67
C HIS A 17 -4.63 -4.12 18.17
N ARG A 18 -4.50 -2.86 17.75
CA ARG A 18 -4.10 -2.48 16.40
C ARG A 18 -2.59 -2.24 16.37
N MET A 19 -1.92 -2.89 15.42
CA MET A 19 -0.48 -2.75 15.21
C MET A 19 -0.26 -2.23 13.79
N THR A 20 0.63 -1.25 13.62
CA THR A 20 1.12 -0.84 12.30
C THR A 20 2.21 -1.82 11.91
N VAL A 21 1.99 -2.54 10.82
CA VAL A 21 2.87 -3.62 10.33
C VAL A 21 3.37 -3.35 8.92
N THR A 22 3.33 -2.10 8.45
CA THR A 22 3.71 -1.72 7.08
C THR A 22 5.10 -2.25 6.70
N GLY A 23 6.12 -2.04 7.55
CA GLY A 23 7.49 -2.49 7.29
C GLY A 23 7.70 -4.00 7.39
N ASP A 24 6.78 -4.72 8.05
CA ASP A 24 6.82 -6.18 8.17
C ASP A 24 5.94 -6.86 7.10
N SER A 25 5.22 -6.07 6.29
CA SER A 25 4.30 -6.56 5.26
C SER A 25 5.00 -6.64 3.91
N VAL A 26 4.63 -7.64 3.11
CA VAL A 26 4.98 -7.66 1.69
C VAL A 26 3.94 -6.85 0.94
N ILE A 27 4.36 -5.74 0.33
CA ILE A 27 3.49 -4.84 -0.42
C ILE A 27 3.83 -4.92 -1.90
N THR A 28 2.82 -5.13 -2.73
CA THR A 28 2.96 -5.22 -4.19
C THR A 28 1.95 -4.33 -4.90
N VAL A 29 2.33 -3.83 -6.07
CA VAL A 29 1.47 -3.02 -6.94
C VAL A 29 1.27 -3.75 -8.27
N SER A 30 0.05 -3.77 -8.77
CA SER A 30 -0.27 -4.50 -10.02
C SER A 30 0.31 -3.83 -11.27
N ASP A 31 0.39 -2.49 -11.28
CA ASP A 31 1.04 -1.71 -12.34
C ASP A 31 1.97 -0.65 -11.74
N SER A 32 3.28 -0.92 -11.82
CA SER A 32 4.34 -0.03 -11.32
C SER A 32 4.60 1.19 -12.20
N MET A 33 3.97 1.30 -13.37
CA MET A 33 4.01 2.50 -14.20
C MET A 33 3.02 3.57 -13.72
N ILE A 34 2.02 3.21 -12.92
CA ILE A 34 1.02 4.12 -12.36
C ILE A 34 1.44 4.59 -10.97
N VAL A 35 1.92 3.67 -10.12
CA VAL A 35 2.33 3.93 -8.74
C VAL A 35 3.61 3.15 -8.40
N ALA A 36 4.55 3.78 -7.69
CA ALA A 36 5.68 3.09 -7.06
C ALA A 36 5.52 3.09 -5.53
N ILE A 37 6.08 2.06 -4.88
CA ILE A 37 6.16 1.95 -3.42
C ILE A 37 7.64 1.69 -3.09
N ASP A 38 8.21 2.49 -2.19
CA ASP A 38 9.58 2.32 -1.74
C ASP A 38 9.70 1.28 -0.60
N PRO A 39 10.91 0.82 -0.23
CA PRO A 39 11.10 -0.15 0.84
C PRO A 39 10.59 0.30 2.21
N GLU A 40 10.51 1.61 2.44
CA GLU A 40 9.96 2.21 3.66
C GLU A 40 8.42 2.22 3.68
N GLY A 41 7.78 1.86 2.56
CA GLY A 41 6.33 1.78 2.41
C GLY A 41 5.68 3.07 1.91
N ASN A 42 6.46 4.06 1.44
CA ASN A 42 5.90 5.29 0.90
C ASN A 42 5.44 5.08 -0.54
N MET A 43 4.22 5.53 -0.83
CA MET A 43 3.61 5.38 -2.15
C MET A 43 3.72 6.67 -2.95
N THR A 44 4.22 6.62 -4.19
CA THR A 44 4.33 7.76 -5.08
C THR A 44 3.54 7.52 -6.37
N GLY A 45 2.63 8.45 -6.70
CA GLY A 45 1.95 8.45 -8.00
C GLY A 45 2.89 8.86 -9.13
N ILE A 46 2.96 8.05 -10.19
CA ILE A 46 3.84 8.28 -11.35
C ILE A 46 3.05 8.83 -12.53
N ARG A 47 1.91 8.18 -12.85
CA ARG A 47 1.09 8.48 -14.03
C ARG A 47 -0.38 8.32 -13.68
N GLU A 48 -1.21 9.15 -14.31
CA GLU A 48 -2.67 9.01 -14.26
C GLU A 48 -3.11 7.60 -14.66
N GLY A 49 -4.08 7.06 -13.92
CA GLY A 49 -4.58 5.70 -14.12
C GLY A 49 -5.10 5.05 -12.85
N ARG A 50 -5.58 3.81 -12.98
CA ARG A 50 -6.03 2.99 -11.87
C ARG A 50 -5.15 1.74 -11.76
N THR A 51 -4.75 1.43 -10.54
CA THR A 51 -4.00 0.22 -10.18
C THR A 51 -4.52 -0.33 -8.85
N SER A 52 -4.03 -1.49 -8.45
CA SER A 52 -4.32 -2.09 -7.14
C SER A 52 -3.04 -2.34 -6.37
N VAL A 53 -3.14 -2.18 -5.05
CA VAL A 53 -2.08 -2.47 -4.10
C VAL A 53 -2.52 -3.61 -3.21
N THR A 54 -1.67 -4.62 -3.05
CA THR A 54 -1.90 -5.77 -2.19
C THR A 54 -0.86 -5.79 -1.09
N ALA A 55 -1.31 -5.86 0.16
CA ALA A 55 -0.48 -6.05 1.34
C ALA A 55 -0.71 -7.44 1.92
N ALA A 56 0.38 -8.17 2.15
CA ALA A 56 0.36 -9.49 2.77
C ALA A 56 1.14 -9.48 4.09
N TYR A 57 0.52 -9.98 5.17
CA TYR A 57 1.10 -10.05 6.51
C TYR A 57 0.58 -11.29 7.26
N GLU A 58 1.48 -12.12 7.81
CA GLU A 58 1.14 -13.37 8.52
C GLU A 58 0.15 -14.30 7.79
N GLY A 59 0.21 -14.35 6.46
CA GLY A 59 -0.70 -15.16 5.64
C GLY A 59 -2.09 -14.55 5.41
N LEU A 60 -2.32 -13.33 5.89
CA LEU A 60 -3.48 -12.52 5.57
C LEU A 60 -3.16 -11.58 4.40
N GLU A 61 -4.17 -11.29 3.59
CA GLU A 61 -4.05 -10.36 2.46
C GLU A 61 -5.12 -9.28 2.54
N ALA A 62 -4.74 -8.06 2.19
CA ALA A 62 -5.63 -6.93 1.99
C ALA A 62 -5.32 -6.26 0.65
N MET A 63 -6.36 -5.86 -0.08
CA MET A 63 -6.23 -5.19 -1.37
C MET A 63 -6.94 -3.84 -1.34
N ALA A 64 -6.32 -2.83 -1.94
CA ALA A 64 -6.88 -1.50 -2.13
C ALA A 64 -6.77 -1.04 -3.59
N ASP A 65 -7.84 -0.44 -4.11
CA ASP A 65 -7.83 0.27 -5.39
C ASP A 65 -7.19 1.64 -5.23
N VAL A 66 -6.28 2.00 -6.13
CA VAL A 66 -5.60 3.29 -6.18
C VAL A 66 -5.87 3.95 -7.52
N VAL A 67 -6.26 5.23 -7.48
CA VAL A 67 -6.49 6.03 -8.68
C VAL A 67 -5.65 7.30 -8.59
N VAL A 68 -4.83 7.53 -9.62
CA VAL A 68 -4.01 8.73 -9.77
C VAL A 68 -4.69 9.66 -10.76
N TYR A 69 -4.93 10.90 -10.34
CA TYR A 69 -5.49 11.98 -11.15
C TYR A 69 -4.42 13.06 -11.43
N LYS A 70 -4.74 13.95 -12.37
CA LYS A 70 -3.88 15.07 -12.78
C LYS A 70 -3.88 16.22 -11.78
#